data_AF-A0A3N2CU58-F1
#
_entry.id   AF-A0A3N2CU58-F1
#
_cell.length_a   1.000
_cell.length_b   1.000
_cell.length_c   1.000
_cell.angle_alpha   90.00
_cell.angle_beta   90.00
_cell.angle_gamma   90.00
#
_symmetry.space_group_name_H-M   'P 1'
#
loop_
_entity.id
_entity.type
_entity.pdbx_description
1 polymer ?
#
loop_
_entity_poly.entity_id
_entity_poly.type
_entity_poly.pdbx_seq_one_letter_code
_entity_poly.pdbx_strand_id
1 'polypeptide(L)'
;MLGGVKLEAGSRVGDTDGMAPTHTDSEVVLNGLDFLERAVADLGQTPPDVKDATLHLFSAIEVLIKAGLIREHWTLVAVKSDGATQAKYDSGDLQTVDPMSAIKRLRDVLGIAVSVQREKDVDAVRMLRNRIAHFAMIGVAPASAAPLLGRGFDFAWWFLGTHIRPGASASDVHAIDNVMADVAVAASKISALVSERMGALEPELSVLEWALNCPRCSQSALCEGAEGPPVCKFCFWSVSGEEGADEYVEESLGISSYLTFKDGGDWPIIDCVAGGDAALVEGVEVVRSVTAGRKGNDYMACFTCGLFEQGAHIERCERCGYACGAAICESCVDYLMAD
;
A
#
# COMPACT_ATOMS: atom_id res chain seq x y z
N MET A 1 -67.61 32.29 10.87
CA MET A 1 -67.20 31.56 9.66
C MET A 1 -66.00 32.27 9.07
N LEU A 2 -64.90 31.53 8.90
CA LEU A 2 -63.84 31.66 7.88
C LEU A 2 -63.32 33.10 7.63
N GLY A 3 -62.08 33.45 8.00
CA GLY A 3 -60.86 32.74 7.65
C GLY A 3 -60.09 33.61 6.65
N GLY A 4 -59.09 34.33 7.13
CA GLY A 4 -58.21 35.18 6.32
C GLY A 4 -56.84 35.21 6.97
N VAL A 5 -55.95 34.34 6.48
CA VAL A 5 -54.57 34.18 6.95
C VAL A 5 -53.79 35.45 6.59
N LYS A 6 -53.29 36.13 7.62
CA LYS A 6 -52.28 37.18 7.51
C LYS A 6 -50.91 36.51 7.48
N LEU A 7 -50.21 36.61 6.35
CA LEU A 7 -48.77 36.36 6.27
C LEU A 7 -48.07 37.54 6.96
N GLU A 8 -47.53 37.30 8.15
CA GLU A 8 -46.56 38.21 8.78
C GLU A 8 -45.24 37.47 9.01
N ALA A 9 -44.17 38.20 8.70
CA ALA A 9 -42.80 37.75 8.63
C ALA A 9 -42.29 37.23 9.99
N GLY A 10 -41.80 35.99 9.99
CA GLY A 10 -41.05 35.40 11.09
C GLY A 10 -39.59 35.21 10.68
N SER A 11 -38.75 36.18 11.08
CA SER A 11 -37.37 36.04 11.55
C SER A 11 -36.54 34.85 11.05
N ARG A 12 -35.46 35.16 10.31
CA ARG A 12 -34.26 34.31 10.09
C ARG A 12 -33.97 33.44 11.32
N VAL A 13 -34.15 32.13 11.16
CA VAL A 13 -33.52 31.12 12.02
C VAL A 13 -32.04 31.13 11.65
N GLY A 14 -31.21 31.22 12.69
CA GLY A 14 -29.79 31.48 12.60
C GLY A 14 -29.04 30.46 11.76
N ASP A 15 -27.99 30.98 11.14
CA ASP A 15 -26.84 30.23 10.67
C ASP A 15 -26.38 29.29 11.80
N THR A 16 -26.74 28.02 11.71
CA THR A 16 -25.92 26.99 12.34
C THR A 16 -24.73 26.84 11.42
N ASP A 17 -23.67 27.58 11.75
CA ASP A 17 -22.31 27.24 11.33
C ASP A 17 -22.17 25.73 11.51
N GLY A 18 -22.05 25.03 10.38
CA GLY A 18 -21.78 23.61 10.35
C GLY A 18 -20.41 23.41 10.97
N MET A 19 -20.38 23.10 12.26
CA MET A 19 -19.17 22.62 12.91
C MET A 19 -18.76 21.36 12.15
N ALA A 20 -17.64 21.43 11.43
CA ALA A 20 -17.05 20.26 10.80
C ALA A 20 -16.87 19.17 11.88
N PRO A 21 -17.14 17.89 11.56
CA PRO A 21 -16.99 16.81 12.53
C PRO A 21 -15.58 16.85 13.13
N THR A 22 -15.47 16.82 14.46
CA THR A 22 -14.19 16.94 15.18
C THR A 22 -13.32 15.70 15.04
N HIS A 23 -13.89 14.56 14.64
CA HIS A 23 -13.15 13.35 14.29
C HIS A 23 -13.36 13.03 12.81
N THR A 24 -12.39 13.43 12.00
CA THR A 24 -12.33 13.04 10.59
C THR A 24 -11.87 11.60 10.48
N ASP A 25 -12.17 10.93 9.37
CA ASP A 25 -11.58 9.61 9.10
C ASP A 25 -10.05 9.69 9.06
N SER A 26 -9.46 10.80 8.62
CA SER A 26 -8.00 11.02 8.57
C SER A 26 -7.32 10.84 9.93
N GLU A 27 -7.86 11.43 11.00
CA GLU A 27 -7.32 11.25 12.36
C GLU A 27 -7.40 9.78 12.82
N VAL A 28 -8.49 9.11 12.48
CA VAL A 28 -8.70 7.69 12.80
C VAL A 28 -7.73 6.82 11.99
N VAL A 29 -7.46 7.14 10.73
CA VAL A 29 -6.47 6.45 9.90
C VAL A 29 -5.08 6.57 10.51
N LEU A 30 -4.65 7.77 10.88
CA LEU A 30 -3.33 8.00 11.49
C LEU A 30 -3.16 7.22 12.80
N ASN A 31 -4.19 7.20 13.64
CA ASN A 31 -4.16 6.37 14.86
C ASN A 31 -4.09 4.86 14.54
N GLY A 32 -4.78 4.41 13.48
CA GLY A 32 -4.70 3.03 13.00
C GLY A 32 -3.30 2.66 12.49
N LEU A 33 -2.63 3.60 11.83
CA LEU A 33 -1.25 3.48 11.36
C LEU A 33 -0.25 3.43 12.52
N ASP A 34 -0.41 4.29 13.54
CA ASP A 34 0.43 4.26 14.75
C ASP A 34 0.37 2.89 15.44
N PHE A 35 -0.83 2.30 15.55
CA PHE A 35 -0.97 0.94 16.09
C PHE A 35 -0.31 -0.11 15.20
N LEU A 36 -0.40 0.04 13.88
CA LEU A 36 0.19 -0.91 12.94
C LEU A 36 1.73 -0.87 13.01
N GLU A 37 2.31 0.33 13.05
CA GLU A 37 3.75 0.54 13.20
C GLU A 37 4.27 -0.09 14.49
N ARG A 38 3.60 0.17 15.63
CA ARG A 38 3.95 -0.45 16.91
C ARG A 38 3.85 -1.97 16.87
N ALA A 39 2.80 -2.51 16.25
CA ALA A 39 2.64 -3.96 16.13
C ALA A 39 3.79 -4.63 15.38
N VAL A 40 4.26 -4.00 14.30
CA VAL A 40 5.40 -4.47 13.52
C VAL A 40 6.70 -4.30 14.31
N ALA A 41 6.89 -3.17 15.01
CA ALA A 41 8.04 -2.94 15.88
C ALA A 41 8.14 -4.00 16.99
N ASP A 42 7.02 -4.32 17.65
CA ASP A 42 6.93 -5.32 18.72
C ASP A 42 7.25 -6.73 18.20
N LEU A 43 6.77 -7.08 17.00
CA LEU A 43 7.12 -8.34 16.34
C LEU A 43 8.59 -8.42 15.90
N GLY A 44 9.20 -7.27 15.58
CA GLY A 44 10.59 -7.17 15.16
C GLY A 44 11.60 -7.27 16.31
N GLN A 45 11.16 -7.25 17.57
CA GLN A 45 12.03 -7.40 18.74
C GLN A 45 12.69 -8.79 18.79
N THR A 46 13.79 -8.90 19.53
CA THR A 46 14.50 -10.18 19.76
C THR A 46 14.64 -10.44 21.26
N PRO A 47 13.81 -11.32 21.87
CA PRO A 47 12.71 -12.07 21.24
C PRO A 47 11.50 -11.17 20.92
N PRO A 48 10.59 -11.59 20.01
CA PRO A 48 9.38 -10.82 19.68
C PRO A 48 8.46 -10.61 20.90
N ASP A 49 7.94 -9.39 21.09
CA ASP A 49 6.90 -9.11 22.07
C ASP A 49 5.52 -9.43 21.48
N VAL A 50 5.15 -10.70 21.57
CA VAL A 50 3.87 -11.20 21.04
C VAL A 50 2.66 -10.58 21.75
N LYS A 51 2.83 -10.14 23.00
CA LYS A 51 1.71 -9.60 23.79
C LYS A 51 1.31 -8.27 23.21
N ASP A 52 2.25 -7.35 23.16
CA ASP A 52 2.00 -5.98 22.76
C ASP A 52 1.77 -5.93 21.24
N ALA A 53 2.48 -6.75 20.45
CA ALA A 53 2.19 -6.95 19.03
C ALA A 53 0.73 -7.36 18.78
N THR A 54 0.19 -8.29 19.55
CA THR A 54 -1.21 -8.73 19.36
C THR A 54 -2.19 -7.61 19.72
N LEU A 55 -1.94 -6.89 20.82
CA LEU A 55 -2.80 -5.80 21.27
C LEU A 55 -2.81 -4.66 20.25
N HIS A 56 -1.62 -4.26 19.78
CA HIS A 56 -1.46 -3.22 18.78
C HIS A 56 -2.03 -3.64 17.42
N LEU A 57 -1.75 -4.84 16.93
CA LEU A 57 -2.27 -5.29 15.62
C LEU A 57 -3.80 -5.36 15.61
N PHE A 58 -4.40 -5.90 16.67
CA PHE A 58 -5.86 -5.94 16.77
C PHE A 58 -6.46 -4.53 16.79
N SER A 59 -5.82 -3.61 17.52
CA SER A 59 -6.24 -2.19 17.56
C SER A 59 -6.12 -1.53 16.18
N ALA A 60 -5.02 -1.77 15.46
CA ALA A 60 -4.84 -1.29 14.09
C ALA A 60 -5.95 -1.78 13.16
N ILE A 61 -6.24 -3.09 13.16
CA ILE A 61 -7.32 -3.69 12.35
C ILE A 61 -8.66 -3.04 12.68
N GLU A 62 -9.01 -2.94 13.97
CA GLU A 62 -10.27 -2.35 14.42
C GLU A 62 -10.42 -0.89 13.99
N VAL A 63 -9.38 -0.10 14.21
CA VAL A 63 -9.38 1.34 13.93
C VAL A 63 -9.42 1.60 12.42
N LEU A 64 -8.64 0.87 11.61
CA LEU A 64 -8.64 1.03 10.16
C LEU A 64 -9.99 0.66 9.55
N ILE A 65 -10.59 -0.47 9.94
CA ILE A 65 -11.94 -0.86 9.46
C ILE A 65 -12.96 0.24 9.79
N LYS A 66 -12.90 0.79 11.01
CA LYS A 66 -13.80 1.87 11.44
C LYS A 66 -13.57 3.15 10.66
N ALA A 67 -12.32 3.50 10.35
CA ALA A 67 -12.00 4.64 9.49
C ALA A 67 -12.68 4.53 8.12
N GLY A 68 -12.63 3.34 7.51
CA GLY A 68 -13.32 3.07 6.24
C GLY A 68 -14.83 3.28 6.31
N LEU A 69 -15.46 2.91 7.43
CA LEU A 69 -16.90 3.15 7.66
C LEU A 69 -17.21 4.63 7.94
N ILE A 70 -16.35 5.31 8.71
CA ILE A 70 -16.50 6.73 9.05
C ILE A 70 -16.43 7.61 7.81
N ARG A 71 -15.53 7.28 6.88
CA ARG A 71 -15.40 7.99 5.60
C ARG A 71 -16.70 8.01 4.80
N GLU A 72 -17.44 6.91 4.82
CA GLU A 72 -18.76 6.86 4.20
C GLU A 72 -19.78 7.63 5.05
N HIS A 73 -19.94 7.24 6.32
CA HIS A 73 -20.76 7.97 7.28
C HIS A 73 -20.50 7.50 8.72
N TRP A 74 -20.27 8.42 9.66
CA TRP A 74 -19.94 8.10 11.06
C TRP A 74 -20.97 7.18 11.76
N THR A 75 -22.26 7.25 11.40
CA THR A 75 -23.28 6.37 12.02
C THR A 75 -23.02 4.89 11.72
N LEU A 76 -22.25 4.56 10.69
CA LEU A 76 -21.85 3.20 10.36
C LEU A 76 -20.88 2.59 11.36
N VAL A 77 -20.32 3.35 12.30
CA VAL A 77 -19.59 2.78 13.44
C VAL A 77 -20.45 2.63 14.69
N ALA A 78 -21.65 3.23 14.76
CA ALA A 78 -22.52 3.14 15.94
C ALA A 78 -23.14 1.74 16.12
N VAL A 79 -23.16 1.20 17.35
CA VAL A 79 -23.85 -0.09 17.63
C VAL A 79 -25.34 0.00 17.35
N LYS A 80 -25.98 1.08 17.79
CA LYS A 80 -27.40 1.37 17.58
C LYS A 80 -27.53 2.76 16.98
N SER A 81 -28.38 2.90 15.96
CA SER A 81 -28.73 4.21 15.41
C SER A 81 -29.58 5.03 16.38
N ASP A 82 -30.42 4.36 17.18
CA ASP A 82 -31.20 4.98 18.23
C ASP A 82 -30.30 5.45 19.38
N GLY A 83 -30.24 6.76 19.60
CA GLY A 83 -29.40 7.41 20.61
C GLY A 83 -27.95 7.68 20.18
N ALA A 84 -27.59 7.38 18.92
CA ALA A 84 -26.36 7.87 18.29
C ALA A 84 -26.56 9.32 17.85
N THR A 85 -25.78 10.24 18.41
CA THR A 85 -25.83 11.67 18.09
C THR A 85 -24.47 12.15 17.63
N GLN A 86 -24.44 13.19 16.80
CA GLN A 86 -23.21 13.85 16.37
C GLN A 86 -22.36 14.26 17.60
N ALA A 87 -22.99 14.82 18.63
CA ALA A 87 -22.30 15.21 19.85
C ALA A 87 -21.57 14.05 20.57
N LYS A 88 -22.15 12.84 20.60
CA LYS A 88 -21.48 11.66 21.18
C LYS A 88 -20.35 11.14 20.31
N TYR A 89 -20.51 11.26 18.99
CA TYR A 89 -19.44 10.92 18.05
C TYR A 89 -18.26 11.88 18.23
N ASP A 90 -18.52 13.18 18.18
CA ASP A 90 -17.55 14.26 18.32
C ASP A 90 -16.80 14.25 19.66
N SER A 91 -17.44 13.73 20.73
CA SER A 91 -16.84 13.60 22.06
C SER A 91 -16.17 12.25 22.33
N GLY A 92 -16.22 11.31 21.38
CA GLY A 92 -15.73 9.93 21.57
C GLY A 92 -16.55 9.06 22.53
N ASP A 93 -17.75 9.49 22.94
CA ASP A 93 -18.65 8.74 23.85
C ASP A 93 -19.67 7.89 23.07
N LEU A 94 -19.47 7.73 21.77
CA LEU A 94 -20.29 6.86 20.93
C LEU A 94 -19.90 5.40 21.16
N GLN A 95 -20.87 4.57 21.55
CA GLN A 95 -20.67 3.12 21.57
C GLN A 95 -20.51 2.60 20.14
N THR A 96 -19.32 2.10 19.82
CA THR A 96 -18.99 1.61 18.47
C THR A 96 -19.08 0.09 18.33
N VAL A 97 -19.33 -0.37 17.09
CA VAL A 97 -19.37 -1.80 16.76
C VAL A 97 -18.04 -2.49 16.97
N ASP A 98 -18.10 -3.80 17.24
CA ASP A 98 -16.91 -4.65 17.25
C ASP A 98 -16.37 -4.86 15.81
N PRO A 99 -15.12 -5.31 15.64
CA PRO A 99 -14.52 -5.48 14.32
C PRO A 99 -15.26 -6.44 13.39
N MET A 100 -15.88 -7.50 13.91
CA MET A 100 -16.59 -8.47 13.05
C MET A 100 -17.90 -7.88 12.53
N SER A 101 -18.62 -7.16 13.38
CA SER A 101 -19.77 -6.36 12.97
C SER A 101 -19.38 -5.27 11.97
N ALA A 102 -18.20 -4.67 12.13
CA ALA A 102 -17.67 -3.66 11.21
C ALA A 102 -17.30 -4.25 9.84
N ILE A 103 -16.62 -5.41 9.79
CA ILE A 103 -16.35 -6.16 8.55
C ILE A 103 -17.66 -6.50 7.81
N LYS A 104 -18.68 -6.94 8.55
CA LYS A 104 -19.99 -7.18 7.96
C LYS A 104 -20.57 -5.92 7.32
N ARG A 105 -20.44 -4.75 7.95
CA ARG A 105 -20.87 -3.47 7.36
C ARG A 105 -20.05 -3.07 6.13
N LEU A 106 -18.73 -3.27 6.13
CA LEU A 106 -17.90 -3.04 4.95
C LEU A 106 -18.43 -3.84 3.74
N ARG A 107 -18.82 -5.10 3.95
CA ARG A 107 -19.38 -5.95 2.91
C ARG A 107 -20.79 -5.56 2.50
N ASP A 108 -21.70 -5.51 3.47
CA ASP A 108 -23.13 -5.42 3.22
C ASP A 108 -23.57 -4.00 2.84
N VAL A 109 -22.83 -2.97 3.26
CA VAL A 109 -23.16 -1.55 3.02
C VAL A 109 -22.23 -0.93 1.97
N LEU A 110 -20.91 -1.09 2.12
CA LEU A 110 -19.93 -0.47 1.21
C LEU A 110 -19.59 -1.36 0.00
N GLY A 111 -20.06 -2.61 -0.04
CA GLY A 111 -19.77 -3.54 -1.13
C GLY A 111 -18.30 -4.00 -1.20
N ILE A 112 -17.52 -3.79 -0.14
CA ILE A 112 -16.11 -4.19 -0.10
C ILE A 112 -16.02 -5.72 0.03
N ALA A 113 -15.38 -6.35 -0.97
CA ALA A 113 -15.22 -7.79 -1.04
C ALA A 113 -14.16 -8.32 -0.06
N VAL A 114 -14.54 -8.44 1.22
CA VAL A 114 -13.73 -9.15 2.22
C VAL A 114 -13.95 -10.65 2.06
N SER A 115 -12.88 -11.39 1.71
CA SER A 115 -12.97 -12.84 1.55
C SER A 115 -13.28 -13.52 2.88
N VAL A 116 -13.93 -14.70 2.81
CA VAL A 116 -14.22 -15.52 3.99
C VAL A 116 -12.95 -15.87 4.77
N GLN A 117 -11.83 -16.06 4.07
CA GLN A 117 -10.55 -16.35 4.70
C GLN A 117 -10.03 -15.16 5.51
N ARG A 118 -10.04 -13.95 4.93
CA ARG A 118 -9.66 -12.71 5.62
C ARG A 118 -10.51 -12.44 6.86
N GLU A 119 -11.81 -12.69 6.79
CA GLU A 119 -12.69 -12.58 7.95
C GLU A 119 -12.30 -13.56 9.07
N LYS A 120 -12.01 -14.82 8.73
CA LYS A 120 -11.53 -15.82 9.71
C LYS A 120 -10.19 -15.44 10.32
N ASP A 121 -9.29 -14.84 9.54
CA ASP A 121 -7.98 -14.43 10.02
C ASP A 121 -8.08 -13.27 11.02
N VAL A 122 -8.93 -12.28 10.75
CA VAL A 122 -9.25 -11.22 11.72
C VAL A 122 -9.87 -11.80 12.99
N ASP A 123 -10.81 -12.75 12.86
CA ASP A 123 -11.43 -13.39 14.02
C ASP A 123 -10.41 -14.17 14.87
N ALA A 124 -9.44 -14.83 14.23
CA ALA A 124 -8.35 -15.52 14.91
C ALA A 124 -7.48 -14.53 15.73
N VAL A 125 -7.18 -13.35 15.19
CA VAL A 125 -6.46 -12.27 15.91
C VAL A 125 -7.27 -11.78 17.09
N ARG A 126 -8.58 -11.57 16.90
CA ARG A 126 -9.50 -11.20 17.98
C ARG A 126 -9.50 -12.24 19.11
N MET A 127 -9.56 -13.52 18.78
CA MET A 127 -9.52 -14.61 19.76
C MET A 127 -8.19 -14.66 20.50
N LEU A 128 -7.07 -14.49 19.80
CA LEU A 128 -5.74 -14.41 20.42
C LEU A 128 -5.65 -13.21 21.37
N ARG A 129 -6.10 -12.03 20.92
CA ARG A 129 -6.15 -10.81 21.73
C ARG A 129 -6.97 -11.01 23.00
N ASN A 130 -8.16 -11.61 22.91
CA ASN A 130 -9.01 -11.89 24.07
C ASN A 130 -8.32 -12.81 25.08
N ARG A 131 -7.61 -13.84 24.60
CA ARG A 131 -6.82 -14.73 25.47
C ARG A 131 -5.71 -13.97 26.18
N ILE A 132 -4.94 -13.18 25.44
CA ILE A 132 -3.81 -12.41 25.96
C ILE A 132 -4.26 -11.35 26.97
N ALA A 133 -5.33 -10.62 26.66
CA ALA A 133 -5.83 -9.54 27.51
C ALA A 133 -6.46 -10.03 28.82
N HIS A 134 -7.12 -11.21 28.82
CA HIS A 134 -7.96 -11.63 29.94
C HIS A 134 -7.49 -12.88 30.70
N PHE A 135 -6.72 -13.79 30.09
CA PHE A 135 -6.54 -15.15 30.62
C PHE A 135 -5.09 -15.55 30.91
N ALA A 136 -4.16 -14.58 30.92
CA ALA A 136 -2.71 -14.80 31.00
C ALA A 136 -2.16 -15.65 29.83
N MET A 137 -0.91 -15.43 29.44
CA MET A 137 -0.24 -16.10 28.30
C MET A 137 0.07 -17.60 28.53
N ILE A 138 -0.69 -18.30 29.36
CA ILE A 138 -0.43 -19.71 29.64
C ILE A 138 -0.67 -20.51 28.34
N GLY A 139 0.42 -21.01 27.75
CA GLY A 139 0.40 -21.90 26.59
C GLY A 139 0.33 -21.22 25.21
N VAL A 140 0.56 -19.92 25.09
CA VAL A 140 0.78 -19.28 23.77
C VAL A 140 2.28 -19.17 23.53
N ALA A 141 2.83 -20.10 22.75
CA ALA A 141 4.20 -20.02 22.31
C ALA A 141 4.35 -18.93 21.23
N PRO A 142 5.40 -18.09 21.24
CA PRO A 142 5.58 -17.07 20.21
C PRO A 142 5.54 -17.62 18.78
N ALA A 143 6.10 -18.82 18.58
CA ALA A 143 6.10 -19.51 17.29
C ALA A 143 4.70 -19.84 16.75
N SER A 144 3.70 -20.06 17.61
CA SER A 144 2.32 -20.32 17.15
C SER A 144 1.50 -19.04 16.96
N ALA A 145 1.89 -17.94 17.57
CA ALA A 145 1.25 -16.64 17.40
C ALA A 145 1.73 -15.92 16.13
N ALA A 146 3.01 -16.04 15.77
CA ALA A 146 3.60 -15.27 14.67
C ALA A 146 2.89 -15.46 13.30
N PRO A 147 2.55 -16.69 12.85
CA PRO A 147 1.78 -16.87 11.60
C PRO A 147 0.37 -16.25 11.68
N LEU A 148 -0.27 -16.34 12.85
CA LEU A 148 -1.59 -15.75 13.05
C LEU A 148 -1.53 -14.22 12.94
N LEU A 149 -0.52 -13.59 13.55
CA LEU A 149 -0.29 -12.16 13.45
C LEU A 149 0.12 -11.76 12.03
N GLY A 150 0.85 -12.60 11.30
CA GLY A 150 1.13 -12.42 9.88
C GLY A 150 -0.12 -12.31 9.01
N ARG A 151 -1.12 -13.15 9.22
CA ARG A 151 -2.40 -13.04 8.50
C ARG A 151 -3.23 -11.82 8.90
N GLY A 152 -3.19 -11.46 10.19
CA GLY A 152 -3.78 -10.22 10.66
C GLY A 152 -3.15 -8.98 10.01
N PHE A 153 -1.82 -8.96 9.92
CA PHE A 153 -1.07 -7.93 9.22
C PHE A 153 -1.43 -7.89 7.74
N ASP A 154 -1.47 -9.04 7.06
CA ASP A 154 -1.87 -9.10 5.64
C ASP A 154 -3.25 -8.47 5.41
N PHE A 155 -4.23 -8.76 6.27
CA PHE A 155 -5.55 -8.11 6.21
C PHE A 155 -5.45 -6.60 6.37
N ALA A 156 -4.79 -6.12 7.43
CA ALA A 156 -4.65 -4.69 7.70
C ALA A 156 -3.96 -3.97 6.55
N TRP A 157 -2.89 -4.56 6.04
CA TRP A 157 -2.07 -4.03 4.96
C TRP A 157 -2.81 -4.01 3.61
N TRP A 158 -3.53 -5.08 3.29
CA TRP A 158 -4.42 -5.11 2.13
C TRP A 158 -5.48 -4.01 2.23
N PHE A 159 -6.21 -3.94 3.35
CA PHE A 159 -7.29 -2.98 3.52
C PHE A 159 -6.78 -1.53 3.45
N LEU A 160 -5.61 -1.28 4.05
CA LEU A 160 -4.93 0.00 3.98
C LEU A 160 -4.60 0.40 2.54
N GLY A 161 -3.89 -0.46 1.80
CA GLY A 161 -3.43 -0.16 0.45
C GLY A 161 -4.52 -0.15 -0.62
N THR A 162 -5.60 -0.93 -0.46
CA THR A 162 -6.65 -1.05 -1.48
C THR A 162 -7.91 -0.25 -1.21
N HIS A 163 -8.17 0.15 0.04
CA HIS A 163 -9.42 0.85 0.41
C HIS A 163 -9.19 2.14 1.18
N ILE A 164 -8.21 2.19 2.10
CA ILE A 164 -7.97 3.40 2.87
C ILE A 164 -7.19 4.43 2.06
N ARG A 165 -5.99 4.08 1.60
CA ARG A 165 -5.09 4.97 0.84
C ARG A 165 -5.72 5.51 -0.45
N PRO A 166 -6.34 4.70 -1.33
CA PRO A 166 -6.92 5.24 -2.57
C PRO A 166 -8.09 6.19 -2.35
N GLY A 167 -8.76 6.13 -1.19
CA GLY A 167 -9.86 7.00 -0.82
C GLY A 167 -9.46 8.21 0.03
N ALA A 168 -8.16 8.41 0.30
CA ALA A 168 -7.67 9.48 1.14
C ALA A 168 -7.48 10.80 0.36
N SER A 169 -7.48 11.93 1.08
CA SER A 169 -7.16 13.24 0.49
C SER A 169 -5.68 13.31 0.09
N ALA A 170 -5.30 14.23 -0.79
CA ALA A 170 -3.90 14.36 -1.23
C ALA A 170 -2.93 14.58 -0.06
N SER A 171 -3.30 15.39 0.94
CA SER A 171 -2.47 15.59 2.14
C SER A 171 -2.36 14.33 2.99
N ASP A 172 -3.44 13.56 3.11
CA ASP A 172 -3.46 12.33 3.91
C ASP A 172 -2.68 11.21 3.21
N VAL A 173 -2.73 11.13 1.87
CA VAL A 173 -1.96 10.14 1.10
C VAL A 173 -0.47 10.27 1.42
N HIS A 174 0.08 11.48 1.46
CA HIS A 174 1.50 11.67 1.81
C HIS A 174 1.82 11.19 3.22
N ALA A 175 0.97 11.48 4.21
CA ALA A 175 1.18 11.02 5.58
C ALA A 175 1.08 9.49 5.69
N ILE A 176 0.10 8.89 5.02
CA ILE A 176 -0.08 7.44 4.94
C ILE A 176 1.14 6.78 4.27
N ASP A 177 1.63 7.34 3.16
CA ASP A 177 2.74 6.80 2.38
C ASP A 177 4.05 6.77 3.17
N ASN A 178 4.32 7.79 3.96
CA ASN A 178 5.50 7.83 4.82
C ASN A 178 5.47 6.68 5.84
N VAL A 179 4.35 6.51 6.56
CA VAL A 179 4.23 5.42 7.53
C VAL A 179 4.23 4.06 6.84
N MET A 180 3.58 3.93 5.69
CA MET A 180 3.60 2.69 4.91
C MET A 180 5.01 2.34 4.42
N ALA A 181 5.84 3.32 4.07
CA ALA A 181 7.23 3.07 3.69
C ALA A 181 8.03 2.49 4.87
N ASP A 182 7.93 3.07 6.06
CA ASP A 182 8.62 2.61 7.26
C ASP A 182 8.15 1.22 7.69
N VAL A 183 6.83 1.00 7.73
CA VAL A 183 6.25 -0.29 8.07
C VAL A 183 6.63 -1.36 7.05
N ALA A 184 6.72 -1.04 5.76
CA ALA A 184 7.15 -2.00 4.74
C ALA A 184 8.58 -2.47 4.96
N VAL A 185 9.50 -1.55 5.28
CA VAL A 185 10.91 -1.87 5.56
C VAL A 185 11.05 -2.67 6.85
N ALA A 186 10.25 -2.38 7.87
CA ALA A 186 10.26 -3.14 9.12
C ALA A 186 9.65 -4.54 8.92
N ALA A 187 8.52 -4.64 8.21
CA ALA A 187 7.82 -5.90 7.97
C ALA A 187 8.62 -6.87 7.09
N SER A 188 9.41 -6.37 6.14
CA SER A 188 10.27 -7.21 5.29
C SER A 188 11.34 -7.99 6.06
N LYS A 189 11.67 -7.55 7.28
CA LYS A 189 12.65 -8.19 8.17
C LYS A 189 12.03 -9.26 9.07
N ILE A 190 10.69 -9.39 9.07
CA ILE A 190 9.96 -10.31 9.95
C ILE A 190 9.44 -11.48 9.12
N SER A 191 10.09 -12.64 9.23
CA SER A 191 9.83 -13.81 8.40
C SER A 191 8.37 -14.28 8.41
N ALA A 192 7.68 -14.19 9.55
CA ALA A 192 6.27 -14.56 9.64
C ALA A 192 5.36 -13.61 8.84
N LEU A 193 5.64 -12.29 8.86
CA LEU A 193 4.87 -11.32 8.07
C LEU A 193 5.11 -11.53 6.58
N VAL A 194 6.38 -11.69 6.20
CA VAL A 194 6.78 -11.97 4.82
C VAL A 194 6.10 -13.23 4.30
N SER A 195 6.19 -14.33 5.05
CA SER A 195 5.65 -15.64 4.65
C SER A 195 4.14 -15.59 4.45
N GLU A 196 3.38 -15.05 5.41
CA GLU A 196 1.91 -15.03 5.31
C GLU A 196 1.46 -14.08 4.20
N ARG A 197 2.10 -12.93 4.03
CA ARG A 197 1.76 -11.97 2.98
C ARG A 197 2.11 -12.47 1.58
N MET A 198 3.31 -13.01 1.39
CA MET A 198 3.68 -13.60 0.09
C MET A 198 2.79 -14.80 -0.25
N GLY A 199 2.42 -15.61 0.75
CA GLY A 199 1.45 -16.70 0.58
C GLY A 199 0.06 -16.21 0.17
N ALA A 200 -0.42 -15.10 0.74
CA ALA A 200 -1.70 -14.48 0.36
C ALA A 200 -1.67 -13.90 -1.07
N LEU A 201 -0.52 -13.40 -1.51
CA LEU A 201 -0.31 -12.85 -2.85
C LEU A 201 -0.06 -13.92 -3.93
N GLU A 202 0.30 -15.14 -3.54
CA GLU A 202 0.71 -16.19 -4.48
C GLU A 202 -0.29 -16.48 -5.63
N PRO A 203 -1.62 -16.50 -5.41
CA PRO A 203 -2.57 -16.68 -6.52
C PRO A 203 -2.48 -15.58 -7.58
N GLU A 204 -2.15 -14.35 -7.19
CA GLU A 204 -1.95 -13.22 -8.10
C GLU A 204 -0.55 -13.26 -8.73
N LEU A 205 0.49 -13.55 -7.94
CA LEU A 205 1.88 -13.55 -8.41
C LEU A 205 2.20 -14.71 -9.35
N SER A 206 1.53 -15.85 -9.19
CA SER A 206 1.75 -17.06 -10.00
C SER A 206 1.22 -16.95 -11.43
N VAL A 207 0.45 -15.90 -11.75
CA VAL A 207 -0.08 -15.64 -13.10
C VAL A 207 0.61 -14.47 -13.81
N LEU A 208 1.59 -13.83 -13.17
CA LEU A 208 2.28 -12.67 -13.73
C LEU A 208 3.29 -13.05 -14.82
N GLU A 209 3.29 -12.27 -15.89
CA GLU A 209 4.26 -12.34 -16.99
C GLU A 209 5.69 -12.10 -16.51
N TRP A 210 5.87 -11.26 -15.49
CA TRP A 210 7.15 -11.04 -14.82
C TRP A 210 6.93 -10.46 -13.41
N ALA A 211 7.90 -10.70 -12.54
CA ALA A 211 8.11 -9.92 -11.33
C ALA A 211 9.60 -9.77 -11.05
N LEU A 212 9.95 -8.59 -10.55
CA LEU A 212 11.28 -8.19 -10.10
C LEU A 212 11.31 -8.20 -8.55
N ASN A 213 12.50 -8.11 -7.99
CA ASN A 213 12.66 -7.76 -6.58
C ASN A 213 12.30 -6.28 -6.38
N CYS A 214 11.55 -5.98 -5.32
CA CYS A 214 11.23 -4.60 -4.96
C CYS A 214 12.41 -3.94 -4.23
N PRO A 215 12.79 -2.70 -4.57
CA PRO A 215 13.91 -2.03 -3.89
C PRO A 215 13.63 -1.74 -2.41
N ARG A 216 12.37 -1.50 -2.05
CA ARG A 216 12.00 -1.13 -0.68
C ARG A 216 11.87 -2.30 0.28
N CYS A 217 11.26 -3.41 -0.17
CA CYS A 217 10.96 -4.55 0.70
C CYS A 217 11.73 -5.82 0.33
N SER A 218 12.51 -5.79 -0.75
CA SER A 218 13.29 -6.92 -1.29
C SER A 218 12.46 -8.17 -1.64
N GLN A 219 11.14 -8.08 -1.64
CA GLN A 219 10.27 -9.19 -2.02
C GLN A 219 10.09 -9.24 -3.54
N SER A 220 10.03 -10.45 -4.09
CA SER A 220 9.81 -10.75 -5.50
C SER A 220 8.35 -10.52 -5.90
N ALA A 221 7.92 -9.27 -5.82
CA ALA A 221 6.53 -8.83 -5.98
C ALA A 221 6.39 -7.48 -6.71
N LEU A 222 7.48 -6.94 -7.27
CA LEU A 222 7.44 -5.75 -8.12
C LEU A 222 7.04 -6.16 -9.54
N CYS A 223 5.88 -5.72 -10.02
CA CYS A 223 5.33 -6.16 -11.30
C CYS A 223 4.67 -5.00 -12.05
N GLU A 224 4.02 -5.33 -13.18
CA GLU A 224 3.29 -4.39 -14.03
C GLU A 224 2.35 -3.47 -13.23
N GLY A 225 2.46 -2.16 -13.48
CA GLY A 225 1.47 -1.17 -13.11
C GLY A 225 0.33 -1.12 -14.15
N ALA A 226 -0.84 -0.63 -13.77
CA ALA A 226 -2.00 -0.60 -14.67
C ALA A 226 -1.77 0.26 -15.93
N GLU A 227 -1.23 1.47 -15.74
CA GLU A 227 -0.90 2.44 -16.81
C GLU A 227 0.23 3.38 -16.33
N GLY A 228 1.28 2.83 -15.71
CA GLY A 228 2.30 3.63 -15.03
C GLY A 228 3.51 2.82 -14.54
N PRO A 229 4.27 3.31 -13.54
CA PRO A 229 5.46 2.64 -13.05
C PRO A 229 5.14 1.23 -12.51
N PRO A 230 6.14 0.33 -12.44
CA PRO A 230 6.01 -0.94 -11.75
C PRO A 230 5.51 -0.76 -10.30
N VAL A 231 4.59 -1.62 -9.87
CA VAL A 231 3.99 -1.59 -8.54
C VAL A 231 4.37 -2.84 -7.76
N CYS A 232 4.85 -2.67 -6.53
CA CYS A 232 5.07 -3.79 -5.63
C CYS A 232 3.76 -4.25 -4.99
N LYS A 233 3.33 -5.48 -5.28
CA LYS A 233 2.15 -6.08 -4.63
C LYS A 233 2.35 -6.34 -3.14
N PHE A 234 3.60 -6.46 -2.68
CA PHE A 234 3.92 -6.60 -1.26
C PHE A 234 3.82 -5.27 -0.51
N CYS A 235 4.61 -4.25 -0.84
CA CYS A 235 4.64 -3.01 -0.04
C CYS A 235 3.93 -1.80 -0.66
N PHE A 236 3.35 -1.94 -1.86
CA PHE A 236 2.75 -0.85 -2.64
C PHE A 236 3.74 0.23 -3.12
N TRP A 237 5.04 -0.06 -3.09
CA TRP A 237 6.05 0.79 -3.73
C TRP A 237 5.73 0.99 -5.21
N SER A 238 5.80 2.24 -5.68
CA SER A 238 5.44 2.64 -7.05
C SER A 238 6.00 4.04 -7.36
N VAL A 239 7.28 4.29 -7.06
CA VAL A 239 7.93 5.57 -7.36
C VAL A 239 8.15 5.66 -8.88
N SER A 240 7.79 6.80 -9.46
CA SER A 240 7.84 7.03 -10.91
C SER A 240 9.08 7.81 -11.31
N GLY A 241 9.53 7.67 -12.57
CA GLY A 241 10.59 8.49 -13.13
C GLY A 241 11.99 8.02 -12.76
N GLU A 242 12.94 8.93 -12.93
CA GLU A 242 14.36 8.75 -12.61
C GLU A 242 14.56 8.33 -11.15
N GLU A 243 13.82 8.93 -10.21
CA GLU A 243 13.89 8.59 -8.78
C GLU A 243 13.58 7.10 -8.51
N GLY A 244 12.53 6.56 -9.15
CA GLY A 244 12.16 5.16 -9.00
C GLY A 244 13.17 4.21 -9.66
N ALA A 245 13.72 4.64 -10.80
CA ALA A 245 14.76 3.90 -11.51
C ALA A 245 16.08 3.86 -10.72
N ASP A 246 16.51 4.99 -10.14
CA ASP A 246 17.68 5.09 -9.27
C ASP A 246 17.52 4.22 -8.02
N GLU A 247 16.39 4.33 -7.31
CA GLU A 247 16.12 3.50 -6.12
C GLU A 247 16.17 2.00 -6.48
N TYR A 248 15.69 1.61 -7.67
CA TYR A 248 15.80 0.23 -8.15
C TYR A 248 17.25 -0.20 -8.44
N VAL A 249 18.01 0.61 -9.18
CA VAL A 249 19.39 0.29 -9.55
C VAL A 249 20.27 0.15 -8.30
N GLU A 250 20.14 1.07 -7.34
CA GLU A 250 20.96 1.05 -6.13
C GLU A 250 20.56 -0.10 -5.20
N GLU A 251 19.27 -0.25 -4.89
CA GLU A 251 18.82 -1.19 -3.85
C GLU A 251 18.58 -2.62 -4.38
N SER A 252 18.14 -2.77 -5.63
CA SER A 252 17.83 -4.08 -6.21
C SER A 252 18.98 -4.66 -7.03
N LEU A 253 19.69 -3.84 -7.80
CA LEU A 253 20.85 -4.29 -8.58
C LEU A 253 22.17 -4.15 -7.81
N GLY A 254 22.20 -3.37 -6.73
CA GLY A 254 23.41 -3.17 -5.92
C GLY A 254 24.50 -2.35 -6.63
N ILE A 255 24.12 -1.55 -7.63
CA ILE A 255 25.05 -0.77 -8.44
C ILE A 255 25.15 0.63 -7.82
N SER A 256 26.37 1.09 -7.56
CA SER A 256 26.60 2.41 -6.97
C SER A 256 26.94 3.44 -8.03
N SER A 257 26.16 4.52 -8.10
CA SER A 257 26.38 5.65 -9.01
C SER A 257 27.81 6.19 -8.92
N TYR A 258 28.30 6.42 -7.69
CA TYR A 258 29.66 6.86 -7.43
C TYR A 258 30.74 5.93 -8.02
N LEU A 259 30.61 4.61 -7.81
CA LEU A 259 31.60 3.66 -8.32
C LEU A 259 31.56 3.56 -9.84
N THR A 260 30.37 3.52 -10.42
CA THR A 260 30.17 3.48 -11.88
C THR A 260 30.88 4.64 -12.57
N PHE A 261 30.62 5.88 -12.13
CA PHE A 261 31.27 7.04 -12.75
C PHE A 261 32.77 7.12 -12.46
N LYS A 262 33.21 6.74 -11.26
CA LYS A 262 34.64 6.73 -10.90
C LYS A 262 35.44 5.79 -11.79
N ASP A 263 34.85 4.64 -12.14
CA ASP A 263 35.49 3.62 -12.97
C ASP A 263 35.25 3.85 -14.48
N GLY A 264 34.59 4.96 -14.84
CA GLY A 264 34.34 5.36 -16.23
C GLY A 264 33.26 4.54 -16.94
N GLY A 265 32.37 3.91 -16.18
CA GLY A 265 31.20 3.21 -16.70
C GLY A 265 29.99 4.12 -16.91
N ASP A 266 29.01 3.60 -17.64
CA ASP A 266 27.73 4.26 -17.88
C ASP A 266 26.70 3.82 -16.82
N TRP A 267 25.88 4.78 -16.38
CA TRP A 267 24.76 4.49 -15.48
C TRP A 267 23.69 3.68 -16.24
N PRO A 268 23.13 2.59 -15.69
CA PRO A 268 22.24 1.70 -16.42
C PRO A 268 20.80 2.25 -16.55
N ILE A 269 20.63 3.57 -16.48
CA ILE A 269 19.38 4.27 -16.70
C ILE A 269 19.52 5.08 -17.99
N ILE A 270 18.61 4.84 -18.91
CA ILE A 270 18.54 5.51 -20.20
C ILE A 270 17.15 6.13 -20.41
N ASP A 271 17.02 6.96 -21.44
CA ASP A 271 15.75 7.54 -21.85
C ASP A 271 14.85 6.43 -22.38
N CYS A 272 13.60 6.44 -21.93
CA CYS A 272 12.63 5.46 -22.32
C CYS A 272 12.30 5.60 -23.82
N VAL A 273 12.47 4.53 -24.58
CA VAL A 273 12.16 4.52 -26.02
C VAL A 273 10.69 4.78 -26.35
N ALA A 274 9.78 4.66 -25.37
CA ALA A 274 8.36 4.92 -25.54
C ALA A 274 7.94 6.35 -25.14
N GLY A 275 8.66 7.00 -24.24
CA GLY A 275 8.23 8.26 -23.61
C GLY A 275 9.29 9.35 -23.46
N GLY A 276 10.57 9.02 -23.62
CA GLY A 276 11.70 9.94 -23.49
C GLY A 276 12.16 10.21 -22.05
N ASP A 277 11.44 9.72 -21.03
CA ASP A 277 11.84 9.90 -19.63
C ASP A 277 13.08 9.06 -19.29
N ALA A 278 14.06 9.65 -18.58
CA ALA A 278 15.24 8.97 -18.04
C ALA A 278 14.88 7.99 -16.91
N ALA A 279 14.21 6.90 -17.26
CA ALA A 279 13.62 5.96 -16.32
C ALA A 279 13.63 4.51 -16.82
N LEU A 280 14.25 4.23 -17.98
CA LEU A 280 14.39 2.88 -18.51
C LEU A 280 15.66 2.25 -17.95
N VAL A 281 15.50 1.28 -17.06
CA VAL A 281 16.61 0.57 -16.42
C VAL A 281 17.02 -0.62 -17.28
N GLU A 282 18.30 -0.71 -17.61
CA GLU A 282 18.91 -1.88 -18.23
C GLU A 282 19.30 -2.93 -17.18
N GLY A 283 19.17 -4.21 -17.52
CA GLY A 283 19.70 -5.28 -16.68
C GLY A 283 18.77 -5.72 -15.54
N VAL A 284 17.47 -5.46 -15.63
CA VAL A 284 16.53 -5.81 -14.55
C VAL A 284 16.43 -7.33 -14.41
N GLU A 285 16.43 -7.81 -13.15
CA GLU A 285 16.43 -9.25 -12.86
C GLU A 285 15.00 -9.80 -12.72
N VAL A 286 14.58 -10.60 -13.69
CA VAL A 286 13.31 -11.34 -13.61
C VAL A 286 13.46 -12.54 -12.69
N VAL A 287 12.85 -12.45 -11.52
CA VAL A 287 12.87 -13.48 -10.47
C VAL A 287 11.66 -14.41 -10.52
N ARG A 288 10.53 -13.93 -11.04
CA ARG A 288 9.31 -14.73 -11.27
C ARG A 288 8.75 -14.44 -12.66
N SER A 289 8.24 -15.48 -13.32
CA SER A 289 7.50 -15.37 -14.59
C SER A 289 6.72 -16.65 -14.86
N VAL A 290 5.52 -16.53 -15.44
CA VAL A 290 4.79 -17.67 -16.02
C VAL A 290 5.38 -18.16 -17.33
N THR A 291 6.09 -17.29 -18.05
CA THR A 291 6.67 -17.60 -19.36
C THR A 291 7.95 -18.42 -19.15
N ALA A 292 7.94 -19.66 -19.62
CA ALA A 292 9.12 -20.53 -19.51
C ALA A 292 10.33 -19.88 -20.20
N GLY A 293 11.46 -19.80 -19.49
CA GLY A 293 12.70 -19.19 -19.99
C GLY A 293 12.82 -17.68 -19.77
N ARG A 294 11.76 -16.99 -19.33
CA ARG A 294 11.82 -15.57 -18.95
C ARG A 294 12.38 -15.42 -17.53
N LYS A 295 13.70 -15.53 -17.40
CA LYS A 295 14.48 -15.37 -16.16
C LYS A 295 15.83 -14.73 -16.45
N GLY A 296 16.42 -14.12 -15.44
CA GLY A 296 17.74 -13.49 -15.53
C GLY A 296 17.66 -11.99 -15.77
N ASN A 297 18.79 -11.41 -16.17
CA ASN A 297 19.04 -9.96 -16.20
C ASN A 297 19.14 -9.39 -17.63
N ASP A 298 18.57 -10.07 -18.63
CA ASP A 298 18.60 -9.62 -20.03
C ASP A 298 17.43 -8.69 -20.39
N TYR A 299 16.76 -8.12 -19.39
CA TYR A 299 15.53 -7.34 -19.57
C TYR A 299 15.75 -5.87 -19.23
N MET A 300 14.87 -5.03 -19.75
CA MET A 300 14.78 -3.62 -19.41
C MET A 300 13.38 -3.30 -18.88
N ALA A 301 13.29 -2.41 -17.89
CA ALA A 301 12.01 -1.94 -17.37
C ALA A 301 11.99 -0.43 -17.21
N CYS A 302 10.92 0.24 -17.69
CA CYS A 302 10.72 1.66 -17.49
C CYS A 302 9.92 1.93 -16.22
N PHE A 303 10.48 2.73 -15.33
CA PHE A 303 9.88 3.17 -14.08
C PHE A 303 8.99 4.40 -14.25
N THR A 304 8.52 4.69 -15.46
CA THR A 304 7.50 5.74 -15.71
C THR A 304 6.27 5.16 -16.39
N CYS A 305 6.46 4.53 -17.56
CA CYS A 305 5.35 4.01 -18.36
C CYS A 305 5.12 2.50 -18.20
N GLY A 306 6.00 1.80 -17.47
CA GLY A 306 5.88 0.35 -17.26
C GLY A 306 6.33 -0.51 -18.45
N LEU A 307 6.97 0.08 -19.47
CA LEU A 307 7.59 -0.68 -20.57
C LEU A 307 8.48 -1.79 -19.99
N PHE A 308 8.30 -3.02 -20.45
CA PHE A 308 9.13 -4.15 -20.06
C PHE A 308 9.46 -4.98 -21.32
N GLU A 309 10.75 -5.10 -21.65
CA GLU A 309 11.18 -5.82 -22.84
C GLU A 309 12.53 -6.51 -22.66
N GLN A 310 12.79 -7.52 -23.48
CA GLN A 310 14.13 -8.10 -23.55
C GLN A 310 15.08 -7.09 -24.22
N GLY A 311 16.28 -6.89 -23.68
CA GLY A 311 17.20 -5.87 -24.18
C GLY A 311 17.61 -6.07 -25.64
N ALA A 312 17.62 -7.31 -26.12
CA ALA A 312 17.85 -7.64 -27.53
C ALA A 312 16.74 -7.14 -28.49
N HIS A 313 15.55 -6.82 -27.98
CA HIS A 313 14.43 -6.29 -28.76
C HIS A 313 14.41 -4.76 -28.81
N ILE A 314 15.26 -4.08 -28.03
CA ILE A 314 15.35 -2.62 -28.03
C ILE A 314 16.46 -2.21 -29.00
N GLU A 315 16.04 -1.64 -30.14
CA GLU A 315 16.99 -1.18 -31.16
C GLU A 315 17.92 -0.09 -30.61
N ARG A 316 19.22 -0.27 -30.88
CA ARG A 316 20.28 0.69 -30.58
C ARG A 316 20.69 1.39 -31.86
N CYS A 317 20.87 2.70 -31.77
CA CYS A 317 21.35 3.52 -32.87
C CYS A 317 22.68 2.99 -33.39
N GLU A 318 22.76 2.70 -34.69
CA GLU A 318 23.97 2.19 -35.35
C GLU A 318 25.15 3.18 -35.30
N ARG A 319 24.86 4.47 -35.07
CA ARG A 319 25.87 5.54 -35.05
C ARG A 319 26.44 5.81 -33.67
N CYS A 320 25.59 5.99 -32.65
CA CYS A 320 26.04 6.33 -31.29
C CYS A 320 25.89 5.17 -30.28
N GLY A 321 25.24 4.06 -30.65
CA GLY A 321 25.02 2.91 -29.79
C GLY A 321 23.91 3.08 -28.75
N TYR A 322 23.24 4.23 -28.72
CA TYR A 322 22.18 4.56 -27.77
C TYR A 322 20.90 3.81 -28.07
N ALA A 323 20.24 3.24 -27.05
CA ALA A 323 18.95 2.59 -27.22
C ALA A 323 17.86 3.64 -27.50
N CYS A 324 17.34 3.64 -28.72
CA CYS A 324 16.37 4.65 -29.19
C CYS A 324 15.18 4.06 -29.94
N GLY A 325 15.09 2.73 -30.08
CA GLY A 325 14.01 2.08 -30.81
C GLY A 325 14.02 2.34 -32.33
N ALA A 326 15.18 2.77 -32.87
CA ALA A 326 15.37 3.05 -34.28
C ALA A 326 16.82 2.80 -34.72
N ALA A 327 17.03 2.53 -36.02
CA ALA A 327 18.37 2.37 -36.61
C ALA A 327 19.29 3.60 -36.43
N ILE A 328 18.75 4.82 -36.50
CA ILE A 328 19.48 6.07 -36.25
C ILE A 328 18.62 6.97 -35.35
N CYS A 329 19.16 7.41 -34.20
CA CYS A 329 18.42 8.27 -33.28
C CYS A 329 18.26 9.70 -33.83
N GLU A 330 17.23 10.42 -33.36
CA GLU A 330 16.90 11.79 -33.78
C GLU A 330 18.12 12.73 -33.68
N SER A 331 18.83 12.71 -32.56
CA SER A 331 20.05 13.51 -32.38
C SER A 331 21.14 13.19 -33.41
N CYS A 332 21.28 11.93 -33.83
CA CYS A 332 22.22 11.54 -34.88
C CYS A 332 21.74 11.96 -36.27
N VAL A 333 20.44 11.96 -36.53
CA VAL A 333 19.84 12.48 -37.78
C VAL A 333 20.06 13.98 -37.87
N ASP A 334 19.76 14.73 -36.81
CA ASP A 334 19.94 16.18 -36.75
C ASP A 334 21.40 16.57 -37.01
N TYR A 335 22.34 15.83 -36.42
CA TYR A 335 23.76 16.03 -36.70
C TYR A 335 24.11 15.78 -38.17
N LEU A 336 23.53 14.74 -38.82
CA LEU A 336 23.76 14.49 -40.26
C LEU A 336 23.14 15.55 -41.16
N MET A 337 22.05 16.20 -40.73
CA MET A 337 21.36 17.23 -41.51
C MET A 337 21.92 18.65 -41.29
N ALA A 338 22.75 18.83 -40.26
CA ALA A 338 23.45 20.08 -39.98
C ALA A 338 24.76 20.26 -40.78
N ASP A 339 25.24 19.20 -41.43
CA ASP A 339 26.40 19.17 -42.34
C ASP A 339 25.97 19.27 -43.83
#